data_AF-A0A061JJE5-F1
#
_entry.id   AF-A0A061JJE5-F1
#
_cell.length_a   1.000
_cell.length_b   1.000
_cell.length_c   1.000
_cell.angle_alpha   90.00
_cell.angle_beta   90.00
_cell.angle_gamma   90.00
#
_symmetry.space_group_name_H-M   'P 1'
#
loop_
_entity.id
_entity.type
_entity.pdbx_description
1 polymer ?
#
loop_
_entity_poly.entity_id
_entity_poly.type
_entity_poly.pdbx_seq_one_letter_code
_entity_poly.pdbx_strand_id
1 'polypeptide(L)'
;MFQRTLARLDGLEQGEPLVVTNEQHRFVVAEQMRLARRQSRRIILEPLSRNTAPAIALAALEATREGRDPVLLILAADHHIPDEEAFRAAITAATMHANAGRLVTFGITPTRAETGFGYIQCGEPLGEAGRAIAAFKEKPSAEMAQVYLDSGRYLWNSGMFMFRASRFLDELERLRPDILAACRAAPRSSRHGTITTFCMYRPSSSPCAMTSRSTMR
;
A
#
# COMPACT_ATOMS: atom_id res chain seq x y z
N MET A 1 10.82 -8.04 10.65
CA MET A 1 10.34 -6.68 10.30
C MET A 1 8.82 -6.56 10.39
N PHE A 2 8.04 -7.47 9.80
CA PHE A 2 6.57 -7.43 9.84
C PHE A 2 5.96 -7.14 11.23
N GLN A 3 6.33 -7.90 12.28
CA GLN A 3 5.80 -7.68 13.63
C GLN A 3 6.17 -6.30 14.20
N ARG A 4 7.37 -5.78 13.87
CA ARG A 4 7.78 -4.41 14.25
C ARG A 4 6.94 -3.35 13.53
N THR A 5 6.50 -3.63 12.31
CA THR A 5 5.57 -2.76 11.57
C THR A 5 4.18 -2.74 12.20
N LEU A 6 3.74 -3.84 12.79
CA LEU A 6 2.49 -3.86 13.56
C LEU A 6 2.65 -3.13 14.90
N ALA A 7 3.73 -3.40 15.63
CA ALA A 7 3.98 -2.81 16.95
C ALA A 7 4.18 -1.28 16.91
N ARG A 8 4.84 -0.74 15.88
CA ARG A 8 5.04 0.72 15.77
C ARG A 8 3.73 1.52 15.62
N LEU A 9 2.65 0.85 15.25
CA LEU A 9 1.31 1.45 15.16
C LEU A 9 0.61 1.55 16.52
N ASP A 10 1.17 0.95 17.57
CA ASP A 10 0.60 1.05 18.90
C ASP A 10 0.58 2.51 19.37
N GLY A 11 -0.55 2.91 19.96
CA GLY A 11 -0.79 4.29 20.40
C GLY A 11 -1.43 5.21 19.36
N LEU A 12 -1.59 4.76 18.11
CA LEU A 12 -2.42 5.44 17.12
C LEU A 12 -3.88 4.98 17.24
N GLU A 13 -4.80 5.76 16.67
CA GLU A 13 -6.21 5.37 16.50
C GLU A 13 -6.39 4.69 15.13
N GLN A 14 -6.45 3.35 15.11
CA GLN A 14 -6.64 2.56 13.90
C GLN A 14 -7.56 1.37 14.12
N GLY A 15 -8.19 0.94 13.03
CA GLY A 15 -8.83 -0.37 12.97
C GLY A 15 -7.81 -1.51 12.81
N GLU A 16 -8.33 -2.73 12.79
CA GLU A 16 -7.52 -3.91 12.50
C GLU A 16 -6.88 -3.84 11.10
N PRO A 17 -5.62 -4.28 10.95
CA PRO A 17 -4.89 -4.20 9.69
C PRO A 17 -5.50 -5.09 8.60
N LEU A 18 -5.45 -4.60 7.37
CA LEU A 18 -5.58 -5.39 6.15
C LEU A 18 -4.18 -5.75 5.66
N VAL A 19 -3.87 -7.04 5.56
CA VAL A 19 -2.56 -7.50 5.10
C VAL A 19 -2.69 -8.02 3.68
N VAL A 20 -1.97 -7.42 2.73
CA VAL A 20 -1.87 -7.92 1.36
C VAL A 20 -0.52 -8.59 1.20
N THR A 21 -0.50 -9.84 0.74
CA THR A 21 0.73 -10.62 0.57
C THR A 21 0.60 -11.64 -0.54
N ASN A 22 1.71 -12.13 -1.07
CA ASN A 22 1.72 -13.28 -1.96
C ASN A 22 1.19 -14.55 -1.24
N GLU A 23 0.45 -15.39 -1.97
CA GLU A 23 -0.09 -16.66 -1.47
C GLU A 23 0.99 -17.58 -0.85
N GLN A 24 2.21 -17.57 -1.37
CA GLN A 24 3.33 -18.36 -0.85
C GLN A 24 3.67 -17.99 0.61
N HIS A 25 3.37 -16.76 1.05
CA HIS A 25 3.65 -16.30 2.40
C HIS A 25 2.46 -16.44 3.37
N ARG A 26 1.32 -17.03 2.94
CA ARG A 26 0.08 -17.07 3.72
C ARG A 26 0.25 -17.62 5.15
N PHE A 27 1.02 -18.71 5.29
CA PHE A 27 1.22 -19.36 6.59
C PHE A 27 2.17 -18.56 7.47
N VAL A 28 3.22 -18.00 6.89
CA VAL A 28 4.18 -17.16 7.61
C VAL A 28 3.47 -15.91 8.14
N VAL A 29 2.70 -15.20 7.31
CA VAL A 29 1.97 -14.01 7.74
C VAL A 29 0.95 -14.33 8.84
N ALA A 30 0.14 -15.38 8.67
CA ALA A 30 -0.83 -15.81 9.68
C ALA A 30 -0.15 -16.15 11.02
N GLU A 31 0.97 -16.87 10.98
CA GLU A 31 1.72 -17.22 12.19
C GLU A 31 2.37 -15.98 12.84
N GLN A 32 2.93 -15.07 12.04
CA GLN A 32 3.52 -13.84 12.57
C GLN A 32 2.48 -12.92 13.23
N MET A 33 1.27 -12.83 12.67
CA MET A 33 0.12 -12.13 13.28
C MET A 33 -0.26 -12.77 14.63
N ARG A 34 -0.34 -14.11 14.66
CA ARG A 34 -0.66 -14.88 15.88
C ARG A 34 0.38 -14.65 16.97
N LEU A 35 1.67 -14.76 16.63
CA LEU A 35 2.79 -14.52 17.55
C LEU A 35 2.82 -13.08 18.07
N ALA A 36 2.46 -12.10 17.22
CA ALA A 36 2.32 -10.69 17.62
C ALA A 36 1.06 -10.42 18.46
N ARG A 37 0.19 -11.42 18.66
CA ARG A 37 -1.12 -11.27 19.33
C ARG A 37 -1.94 -10.12 18.72
N ARG A 38 -1.94 -10.05 17.39
CA ARG A 38 -2.72 -9.08 16.62
C ARG A 38 -3.75 -9.82 15.78
N GLN A 39 -4.94 -9.24 15.69
CA GLN A 39 -5.97 -9.68 14.76
C GLN A 39 -5.83 -8.89 13.46
N SER A 40 -6.04 -9.54 12.32
CA SER A 40 -6.19 -8.86 11.05
C SER A 40 -7.65 -8.81 10.67
N ARG A 41 -8.11 -7.68 10.15
CA ARG A 41 -9.43 -7.59 9.52
C ARG A 41 -9.52 -8.58 8.37
N ARG A 42 -8.46 -8.65 7.56
CA ARG A 42 -8.34 -9.57 6.44
C ARG A 42 -6.90 -9.80 6.02
N ILE A 43 -6.62 -11.00 5.53
CA ILE A 43 -5.39 -11.29 4.79
C ILE A 43 -5.77 -11.54 3.33
N ILE A 44 -5.35 -10.64 2.45
CA ILE A 44 -5.55 -10.70 1.01
C ILE A 44 -4.35 -11.41 0.38
N LEU A 45 -4.59 -12.53 -0.28
CA LEU A 45 -3.56 -13.31 -0.95
C LEU A 45 -3.54 -13.02 -2.46
N GLU A 46 -2.42 -12.51 -2.95
CA GLU A 46 -2.13 -12.35 -4.36
C GLU A 46 -1.46 -13.62 -4.90
N PRO A 47 -1.97 -14.25 -5.98
CA PRO A 47 -1.33 -15.43 -6.57
C PRO A 47 -0.03 -15.07 -7.30
N LEU A 48 0.07 -13.84 -7.78
CA LEU A 48 1.21 -13.30 -8.51
C LEU A 48 1.44 -11.88 -8.03
N SER A 49 2.69 -11.55 -7.69
CA SER A 49 3.06 -10.20 -7.28
C SER A 49 2.99 -9.26 -8.49
N ARG A 50 2.08 -8.28 -8.47
CA ARG A 50 1.80 -7.35 -9.60
C ARG A 50 2.11 -5.88 -9.27
N ASN A 51 3.12 -5.64 -8.43
CA ASN A 51 3.48 -4.33 -7.86
C ASN A 51 2.44 -3.79 -6.86
N THR A 52 2.68 -2.58 -6.35
CA THR A 52 1.95 -2.00 -5.21
C THR A 52 0.54 -1.49 -5.56
N ALA A 53 0.33 -0.98 -6.78
CA ALA A 53 -0.96 -0.37 -7.14
C ALA A 53 -2.14 -1.36 -7.09
N PRO A 54 -2.05 -2.58 -7.65
CA PRO A 54 -3.10 -3.59 -7.50
C PRO A 54 -3.33 -4.02 -6.05
N ALA A 55 -2.27 -4.18 -5.26
CA ALA A 55 -2.38 -4.55 -3.85
C ALA A 55 -3.17 -3.50 -3.06
N ILE A 56 -2.87 -2.21 -3.26
CA ILE A 56 -3.61 -1.09 -2.64
C ILE A 56 -5.06 -1.08 -3.14
N ALA A 57 -5.30 -1.30 -4.44
CA ALA A 57 -6.66 -1.32 -5.00
C ALA A 57 -7.52 -2.43 -4.38
N LEU A 58 -6.97 -3.63 -4.21
CA LEU A 58 -7.65 -4.74 -3.55
C LEU A 58 -7.96 -4.41 -2.08
N ALA A 59 -7.01 -3.81 -1.35
CA ALA A 59 -7.23 -3.36 0.02
C ALA A 59 -8.32 -2.27 0.11
N ALA A 60 -8.32 -1.29 -0.81
CA ALA A 60 -9.31 -0.23 -0.86
C ALA A 60 -10.72 -0.78 -1.18
N LEU A 61 -10.85 -1.68 -2.15
CA LEU A 61 -12.11 -2.36 -2.46
C LEU A 61 -12.62 -3.24 -1.32
N GLU A 62 -11.72 -3.82 -0.51
CA GLU A 62 -12.10 -4.56 0.68
C GLU A 62 -12.54 -3.63 1.81
N ALA A 63 -11.82 -2.52 2.01
CA ALA A 63 -12.12 -1.56 3.05
C ALA A 63 -13.50 -0.91 2.88
N THR A 64 -13.91 -0.66 1.62
CA THR A 64 -15.20 -0.03 1.27
C THR A 64 -16.36 -1.00 1.07
N ARG A 65 -16.12 -2.31 1.19
CA ARG A 65 -17.10 -3.36 0.89
C ARG A 65 -18.44 -3.24 1.63
N GLU A 66 -18.41 -2.73 2.86
CA GLU A 66 -19.58 -2.60 3.75
C GLU A 66 -20.20 -1.19 3.68
N GLY A 67 -19.98 -0.44 2.60
CA GLY A 67 -20.43 0.94 2.46
C GLY A 67 -19.67 1.94 3.34
N ARG A 68 -18.57 1.50 3.96
CA ARG A 68 -17.64 2.36 4.71
C ARG A 68 -16.70 3.07 3.74
N ASP A 69 -16.06 4.14 4.21
CA ASP A 69 -15.03 4.85 3.42
C ASP A 69 -13.88 5.34 4.32
N PRO A 70 -13.07 4.42 4.86
CA PRO A 70 -12.03 4.76 5.82
C PRO A 70 -10.84 5.44 5.14
N VAL A 71 -10.06 6.17 5.94
CA VAL A 71 -8.68 6.52 5.59
C VAL A 71 -7.81 5.27 5.71
N LEU A 72 -7.02 5.01 4.68
CA LEU A 72 -6.04 3.93 4.62
C LEU A 72 -4.65 4.49 4.82
N LEU A 73 -3.91 3.93 5.76
CA LEU A 73 -2.46 4.10 5.88
C LEU A 73 -1.78 2.89 5.23
N ILE A 74 -1.01 3.14 4.18
CA ILE A 74 -0.30 2.12 3.41
C ILE A 74 1.16 2.06 3.87
N LEU A 75 1.60 0.87 4.30
CA LEU A 75 2.93 0.63 4.84
C LEU A 75 3.55 -0.61 4.18
N ALA A 76 4.83 -0.53 3.85
CA ALA A 76 5.61 -1.73 3.54
C ALA A 76 6.01 -2.45 4.83
N ALA A 77 5.92 -3.78 4.81
CA ALA A 77 6.17 -4.64 5.97
C ALA A 77 7.66 -4.73 6.39
N ASP A 78 8.56 -4.26 5.55
CA ASP A 78 10.01 -4.42 5.64
C ASP A 78 10.77 -3.11 5.94
N HIS A 79 10.08 -1.96 5.99
CA HIS A 79 10.73 -0.71 6.37
C HIS A 79 11.27 -0.74 7.80
N HIS A 80 12.51 -0.26 7.94
CA HIS A 80 13.11 0.03 9.23
C HIS A 80 12.92 1.52 9.58
N ILE A 81 12.18 1.78 10.65
CA ILE A 81 11.87 3.12 11.15
C ILE A 81 12.30 3.15 12.62
N PRO A 82 13.45 3.76 12.95
CA PRO A 82 13.98 3.74 14.31
C PRO A 82 13.25 4.72 15.24
N ASP A 83 12.86 5.90 14.73
CA ASP A 83 12.13 6.92 15.48
C ASP A 83 10.62 6.70 15.33
N GLU A 84 10.06 5.91 16.24
CA GLU A 84 8.63 5.59 16.23
C GLU A 84 7.74 6.76 16.69
N GLU A 85 8.28 7.68 17.51
CA GLU A 85 7.53 8.84 17.98
C GLU A 85 7.33 9.86 16.85
N ALA A 86 8.41 10.20 16.13
CA ALA A 86 8.32 11.06 14.95
C ALA A 86 7.43 10.43 13.87
N PHE A 87 7.48 9.10 13.70
CA PHE A 87 6.60 8.36 12.80
C PHE A 87 5.12 8.53 13.16
N ARG A 88 4.77 8.34 14.44
CA ARG A 88 3.39 8.51 14.90
C ARG A 88 2.93 9.96 14.77
N ALA A 89 3.76 10.93 15.10
CA ALA A 89 3.46 12.35 14.91
C ALA A 89 3.20 12.70 13.43
N ALA A 90 4.01 12.16 12.51
CA ALA A 90 3.82 12.35 11.07
C ALA A 90 2.50 11.74 10.57
N ILE A 91 2.12 10.56 11.06
CA ILE A 91 0.84 9.92 10.72
C ILE A 91 -0.34 10.76 11.22
N THR A 92 -0.29 11.26 12.46
CA THR A 92 -1.33 12.10 13.03
C THR A 92 -1.52 13.37 12.20
N ALA A 93 -0.42 14.04 11.81
CA ALA A 93 -0.48 15.20 10.92
C ALA A 93 -1.06 14.86 9.53
N ALA A 94 -0.63 13.75 8.93
CA ALA A 94 -1.11 13.29 7.63
C ALA A 94 -2.61 12.97 7.63
N THR A 95 -3.14 12.51 8.77
CA THR A 95 -4.55 12.13 8.92
C THR A 95 -5.49 13.31 8.65
N MET A 96 -5.11 14.52 9.06
CA MET A 96 -5.89 15.73 8.76
C MET A 96 -6.01 15.98 7.24
N HIS A 97 -4.91 15.84 6.49
CA HIS A 97 -4.89 16.03 5.04
C HIS A 97 -5.65 14.94 4.29
N ALA A 98 -5.52 13.69 4.73
CA ALA A 98 -6.27 12.56 4.15
C ALA A 98 -7.78 12.73 4.39
N ASN A 99 -8.18 13.20 5.58
CA ASN A 99 -9.58 13.53 5.89
C ASN A 99 -10.10 14.72 5.06
N ALA A 100 -9.23 15.69 4.72
CA ALA A 100 -9.53 16.74 3.75
C ALA A 100 -9.59 16.24 2.28
N GLY A 101 -9.45 14.93 2.05
CA GLY A 101 -9.59 14.29 0.75
C GLY A 101 -8.35 14.36 -0.14
N ARG A 102 -7.16 14.62 0.44
CA ARG A 102 -5.87 14.63 -0.26
C ARG A 102 -5.25 13.23 -0.31
N LEU A 103 -4.42 12.98 -1.33
CA LEU A 103 -3.51 11.84 -1.37
C LEU A 103 -2.17 12.25 -0.72
N VAL A 104 -1.83 11.63 0.39
CA VAL A 104 -0.63 11.96 1.18
C VAL A 104 0.46 10.92 0.95
N THR A 105 1.71 11.37 0.89
CA THR A 105 2.91 10.53 0.96
C THR A 105 3.84 11.08 2.03
N PHE A 106 4.81 10.28 2.47
CA PHE A 106 5.78 10.66 3.50
C PHE A 106 7.16 10.77 2.86
N GLY A 107 7.79 11.94 3.01
CA GLY A 107 9.13 12.22 2.51
C GLY A 107 10.20 11.96 3.56
N ILE A 108 11.35 11.45 3.15
CA ILE A 108 12.55 11.29 3.99
C ILE A 108 13.63 12.24 3.48
N THR A 109 14.29 12.95 4.39
CA THR A 109 15.42 13.84 4.02
C THR A 109 16.55 13.02 3.39
N PRO A 110 16.92 13.29 2.13
CA PRO A 110 18.00 12.58 1.46
C PRO A 110 19.34 12.86 2.15
N THR A 111 20.12 11.80 2.36
CA THR A 111 21.50 11.90 2.90
C THR A 111 22.56 11.64 1.84
N ARG A 112 22.15 11.19 0.65
CA ARG A 112 23.01 10.93 -0.52
C ARG A 112 22.20 10.99 -1.82
N ALA A 113 22.87 10.98 -2.95
CA ALA A 113 22.24 10.86 -4.26
C ALA A 113 21.92 9.38 -4.55
N GLU A 114 20.74 8.93 -4.14
CA GLU A 114 20.27 7.56 -4.35
C GLU A 114 19.44 7.48 -5.64
N THR A 115 19.76 6.57 -6.57
CA THR A 115 19.02 6.41 -7.84
C THR A 115 17.92 5.35 -7.74
N GLY A 116 17.96 4.49 -6.72
CA GLY A 116 16.95 3.46 -6.50
C GLY A 116 15.61 4.00 -5.97
N PHE A 117 15.58 5.24 -5.49
CA PHE A 117 14.40 5.84 -4.86
C PHE A 117 13.67 6.84 -5.75
N GLY A 118 12.37 7.01 -5.48
CA GLY A 118 11.62 8.16 -5.96
C GLY A 118 11.98 9.42 -5.18
N TYR A 119 11.90 10.58 -5.81
CA TYR A 119 12.07 11.90 -5.21
C TYR A 119 10.77 12.70 -5.32
N ILE A 120 10.46 13.43 -4.26
CA ILE A 120 9.29 14.29 -4.10
C ILE A 120 9.79 15.72 -4.03
N GLN A 121 9.47 16.55 -5.01
CA GLN A 121 9.75 17.97 -4.94
C GLN A 121 8.75 18.65 -4.03
N CYS A 122 9.23 19.29 -2.96
CA CYS A 122 8.40 20.07 -2.06
C CYS A 122 7.89 21.33 -2.74
N GLY A 123 6.57 21.51 -2.74
CA GLY A 123 5.88 22.73 -3.16
C GLY A 123 5.55 23.62 -1.96
N GLU A 124 4.46 24.39 -2.07
CA GLU A 124 4.03 25.33 -1.03
C GLU A 124 3.62 24.65 0.28
N PRO A 125 3.80 25.30 1.44
CA PRO A 125 3.29 24.81 2.72
C PRO A 125 1.77 24.62 2.69
N LEU A 126 1.27 23.58 3.36
CA LEU A 126 -0.16 23.31 3.53
C LEU A 126 -0.50 23.29 5.03
N GLY A 127 -0.83 24.45 5.58
CA GLY A 127 -1.11 24.61 7.01
C GLY A 127 0.13 24.39 7.87
N GLU A 128 -0.07 23.93 9.11
CA GLU A 128 1.01 23.76 10.09
C GLU A 128 1.85 22.49 9.86
N ALA A 129 1.29 21.49 9.17
CA ALA A 129 1.97 20.20 9.01
C ALA A 129 1.72 19.63 7.61
N GLY A 130 2.64 19.87 6.66
CA GLY A 130 2.59 19.31 5.32
C GLY A 130 2.97 20.32 4.23
N ARG A 131 3.27 19.81 3.04
CA ARG A 131 3.55 20.63 1.85
C ARG A 131 2.86 20.02 0.64
N ALA A 132 2.49 20.86 -0.32
CA ALA A 132 2.07 20.40 -1.64
C ALA A 132 3.24 19.67 -2.33
N ILE A 133 2.91 18.75 -3.22
CA ILE A 133 3.91 18.08 -4.06
C ILE A 133 3.96 18.84 -5.37
N ALA A 134 5.10 19.47 -5.65
CA ALA A 134 5.31 20.16 -6.93
C ALA A 134 5.57 19.16 -8.07
N ALA A 135 6.31 18.08 -7.77
CA ALA A 135 6.60 17.03 -8.73
C ALA A 135 6.98 15.71 -8.04
N PHE A 136 6.72 14.60 -8.72
CA PHE A 136 7.19 13.27 -8.36
C PHE A 136 8.14 12.75 -9.43
N LYS A 137 9.31 12.25 -9.03
CA LYS A 137 10.39 11.80 -9.93
C LYS A 137 10.83 10.40 -9.52
N GLU A 138 10.44 9.39 -10.29
CA GLU A 138 10.78 8.00 -9.98
C GLU A 138 12.16 7.64 -10.55
N LYS A 139 13.08 7.17 -9.69
CA LYS A 139 14.37 6.57 -10.06
C LYS A 139 15.19 7.41 -11.07
N PRO A 140 15.65 8.61 -10.67
CA PRO A 140 16.39 9.50 -11.56
C PRO A 140 17.76 8.93 -11.95
N SER A 141 18.40 9.52 -12.97
CA SER A 141 19.81 9.27 -13.26
C SER A 141 20.69 9.73 -12.10
N ALA A 142 21.95 9.27 -12.06
CA ALA A 142 22.90 9.67 -11.03
C ALA A 142 23.13 11.19 -11.03
N GLU A 143 23.22 11.84 -12.20
CA GLU A 143 23.38 13.29 -12.26
C GLU A 143 22.16 14.01 -11.67
N MET A 144 20.95 13.56 -12.00
CA MET A 144 19.72 14.17 -11.50
C MET A 144 19.52 13.93 -10.01
N ALA A 145 19.89 12.76 -9.49
CA ALA A 145 19.85 12.47 -8.06
C ALA A 145 20.75 13.44 -7.27
N GLN A 146 21.94 13.74 -7.81
CA GLN A 146 22.86 14.71 -7.21
C GLN A 146 22.27 16.13 -7.23
N VAL A 147 21.71 16.56 -8.36
CA VAL A 147 21.02 17.86 -8.47
C VAL A 147 19.87 17.97 -7.46
N TYR A 148 19.09 16.91 -7.26
CA TYR A 148 18.00 16.90 -6.30
C TYR A 148 18.49 17.02 -4.86
N LEU A 149 19.54 16.27 -4.50
CA LEU A 149 20.20 16.35 -3.20
C LEU A 149 20.70 17.77 -2.93
N ASP A 150 21.50 18.33 -3.85
CA ASP A 150 22.15 19.63 -3.69
C ASP A 150 21.15 20.78 -3.59
N SER A 151 19.97 20.64 -4.22
CA SER A 151 18.94 21.66 -4.16
C SER A 151 18.28 21.81 -2.79
N GLY A 152 18.30 20.76 -1.96
CA GLY A 152 17.58 20.71 -0.68
C GLY A 152 16.04 20.78 -0.80
N ARG A 153 15.48 20.80 -2.02
CA ARG A 153 14.03 20.93 -2.28
C ARG A 153 13.32 19.59 -2.48
N TYR A 154 14.07 18.49 -2.48
CA TYR A 154 13.52 17.16 -2.71
C TYR A 154 13.66 16.28 -1.47
N LEU A 155 12.65 15.43 -1.27
CA LEU A 155 12.65 14.35 -0.28
C LEU A 155 12.62 13.01 -1.01
N TRP A 156 13.18 11.96 -0.41
CA TRP A 156 12.95 10.61 -0.90
C TRP A 156 11.50 10.19 -0.61
N ASN A 157 10.86 9.55 -1.60
CA ASN A 157 9.59 8.88 -1.40
C ASN A 157 9.80 7.66 -0.49
N SER A 158 9.21 7.68 0.70
CA SER A 158 9.27 6.54 1.62
C SER A 158 8.51 5.31 1.14
N GLY A 159 7.63 5.45 0.14
CA GLY A 159 6.71 4.37 -0.27
C GLY A 159 5.54 4.16 0.68
N MET A 160 5.39 4.99 1.72
CA MET A 160 4.21 5.04 2.57
C MET A 160 3.22 6.06 2.01
N PHE A 161 1.93 5.75 2.12
CA PHE A 161 0.87 6.62 1.62
C PHE A 161 -0.30 6.68 2.60
N MET A 162 -1.06 7.77 2.57
CA MET A 162 -2.29 7.89 3.33
C MET A 162 -3.38 8.62 2.55
N PHE A 163 -4.57 8.03 2.47
CA PHE A 163 -5.69 8.60 1.73
C PHE A 163 -7.01 7.92 2.08
N ARG A 164 -8.12 8.61 1.81
CA ARG A 164 -9.45 7.98 1.83
C ARG A 164 -9.57 6.92 0.73
N ALA A 165 -10.15 5.77 1.04
CA ALA A 165 -10.25 4.64 0.13
C ALA A 165 -10.96 5.01 -1.18
N SER A 166 -12.11 5.70 -1.12
CA SER A 166 -12.82 6.20 -2.30
C SER A 166 -11.95 7.09 -3.18
N ARG A 167 -11.25 8.06 -2.59
CA ARG A 167 -10.39 9.00 -3.32
C ARG A 167 -9.29 8.30 -4.11
N PHE A 168 -8.68 7.27 -3.55
CA PHE A 168 -7.70 6.46 -4.29
C PHE A 168 -8.34 5.69 -5.44
N LEU A 169 -9.53 5.10 -5.22
CA LEU A 169 -10.25 4.38 -6.26
C LEU A 169 -10.67 5.30 -7.42
N ASP A 170 -11.13 6.52 -7.12
CA ASP A 170 -11.50 7.53 -8.13
C ASP A 170 -10.29 7.92 -9.00
N GLU A 171 -9.14 8.20 -8.38
CA GLU A 171 -7.91 8.53 -9.13
C GLU A 171 -7.38 7.34 -9.92
N LEU A 172 -7.50 6.12 -9.37
CA LEU A 172 -7.12 4.90 -10.07
C LEU A 172 -8.03 4.64 -11.27
N GLU A 173 -9.34 4.87 -11.15
CA GLU A 173 -10.29 4.75 -12.26
C GLU A 173 -9.96 5.76 -13.37
N ARG A 174 -9.60 6.99 -12.99
CA ARG A 174 -9.22 8.04 -13.95
C ARG A 174 -7.92 7.75 -14.69
N LEU A 175 -6.90 7.27 -13.96
CA LEU A 175 -5.54 7.14 -14.50
C LEU A 175 -5.24 5.75 -15.07
N ARG A 176 -5.77 4.70 -14.45
CA ARG A 176 -5.53 3.28 -14.77
C ARG A 176 -6.80 2.44 -14.57
N PRO A 177 -7.87 2.72 -15.35
CA PRO A 177 -9.13 1.99 -15.26
C PRO A 177 -8.94 0.49 -15.51
N ASP A 178 -7.93 0.10 -16.28
CA ASP A 178 -7.56 -1.29 -16.54
C ASP A 178 -7.18 -2.06 -15.26
N ILE A 179 -6.44 -1.43 -14.34
CA ILE A 179 -6.07 -2.03 -13.05
C ILE A 179 -7.31 -2.18 -12.18
N LEU A 180 -8.11 -1.12 -12.05
CA LEU A 180 -9.30 -1.15 -11.20
C LEU A 180 -10.32 -2.18 -11.70
N ALA A 181 -10.56 -2.25 -13.01
CA ALA A 181 -11.45 -3.24 -13.61
C ALA A 181 -10.96 -4.67 -13.34
N ALA A 182 -9.66 -4.94 -13.49
CA ALA A 182 -9.08 -6.25 -13.16
C ALA A 182 -9.25 -6.60 -11.67
N CYS A 183 -9.02 -5.64 -10.76
CA CYS A 183 -9.23 -5.84 -9.32
C CYS A 183 -10.70 -6.10 -8.96
N ARG A 184 -11.66 -5.41 -9.61
CA ARG A 184 -13.11 -5.63 -9.43
C ARG A 184 -13.56 -7.00 -9.96
N ALA A 185 -13.00 -7.44 -11.09
CA ALA A 185 -13.34 -8.72 -11.72
C ALA A 185 -12.66 -9.93 -11.07
N ALA A 186 -11.64 -9.72 -10.22
CA ALA A 186 -10.89 -10.80 -9.60
C ALA A 186 -11.81 -11.66 -8.71
N PRO A 187 -11.95 -12.98 -9.00
CA PRO A 187 -12.75 -13.87 -8.17
C PRO A 187 -12.22 -13.89 -6.74
N ARG A 188 -13.17 -13.73 -5.81
CA ARG A 188 -12.94 -13.78 -4.37
C ARG A 188 -13.26 -15.17 -3.87
N SER A 189 -12.24 -15.94 -3.49
CA SER A 189 -12.45 -17.22 -2.80
C SER A 189 -12.01 -17.09 -1.35
N SER A 190 -12.93 -17.30 -0.42
CA SER A 190 -12.60 -17.49 1.00
C SER A 190 -12.26 -18.96 1.24
N ARG A 191 -11.04 -19.24 1.69
CA ARG A 191 -10.66 -20.57 2.19
C ARG A 191 -10.42 -20.44 3.69
N HIS A 192 -11.45 -20.69 4.49
CA HIS A 192 -11.45 -20.66 5.96
C HIS A 192 -11.07 -19.31 6.62
N GLY A 193 -12.02 -18.69 7.35
CA GLY A 193 -11.75 -17.51 8.20
C GLY A 193 -11.53 -16.17 7.47
N THR A 194 -10.74 -15.27 8.08
CA THR A 194 -10.42 -13.90 7.61
C THR A 194 -9.43 -13.87 6.42
N ILE A 195 -9.06 -15.01 5.84
CA ILE A 195 -8.16 -15.10 4.69
C ILE A 195 -8.96 -15.10 3.38
N THR A 196 -8.58 -14.26 2.44
CA THR A 196 -9.23 -14.16 1.13
C THR A 196 -8.19 -14.13 0.03
N THR A 197 -8.29 -15.07 -0.90
CA THR A 197 -7.45 -15.09 -2.09
C THR A 197 -8.14 -14.33 -3.20
N PHE A 198 -7.40 -13.41 -3.85
CA PHE A 198 -7.84 -12.69 -5.02
C PHE A 198 -7.01 -13.12 -6.22
N CYS A 199 -7.64 -13.80 -7.19
CA CYS A 199 -6.94 -14.19 -8.40
C CYS A 199 -7.14 -13.15 -9.50
N MET A 200 -6.14 -12.30 -9.73
CA MET A 200 -6.15 -11.42 -10.90
C MET A 200 -5.70 -12.21 -12.14
N TYR A 201 -6.64 -12.94 -12.73
CA TYR A 201 -6.44 -13.49 -14.08
C TYR A 201 -6.83 -12.40 -15.08
N ARG A 202 -5.88 -11.95 -15.92
CA ARG A 202 -6.27 -11.29 -17.17
C ARG A 202 -6.93 -12.40 -18.00
N PRO A 203 -8.18 -12.26 -18.47
CA PRO A 203 -8.68 -13.21 -19.45
C PRO A 203 -7.81 -13.03 -20.71
N SER A 204 -6.80 -13.87 -20.87
CA SER A 204 -6.26 -14.14 -22.19
C SER A 204 -7.43 -14.71 -22.98
N SER A 205 -7.77 -14.08 -24.09
CA SER A 205 -8.71 -14.59 -25.08
C SER A 205 -8.30 -16.00 -25.50
N SER A 206 -8.84 -17.02 -24.83
CA SER A 206 -9.13 -18.39 -25.29
C SER A 206 -9.53 -19.26 -24.09
N PRO A 207 -10.71 -19.92 -24.11
CA PRO A 207 -11.08 -20.89 -23.09
C PRO A 207 -10.40 -22.23 -23.43
N CYS A 208 -9.50 -22.70 -22.57
CA CYS A 208 -9.05 -24.09 -22.63
C CYS A 208 -9.56 -24.82 -21.39
N ALA A 209 -10.59 -25.63 -21.60
CA ALA A 209 -11.15 -26.55 -20.63
C ALA A 209 -10.12 -27.59 -20.21
N MET A 210 -9.98 -27.84 -18.91
CA MET A 210 -9.52 -29.14 -18.41
C MET A 210 -10.28 -29.51 -17.14
N THR A 211 -11.32 -30.31 -17.36
CA THR A 211 -11.80 -31.29 -16.39
C THR A 211 -10.74 -32.38 -16.21
N SER A 212 -10.50 -32.81 -14.97
CA SER A 212 -10.27 -34.24 -14.75
C SER A 212 -10.93 -34.69 -13.44
N ARG A 213 -11.93 -35.55 -13.62
CA ARG A 213 -12.43 -36.44 -12.57
C ARG A 213 -11.40 -37.54 -12.36
N SER A 214 -11.26 -37.90 -11.10
CA SER A 214 -10.68 -39.15 -10.60
C SER A 214 -11.26 -40.38 -11.33
N THR A 215 -10.42 -41.34 -11.75
CA THR A 215 -10.60 -42.79 -11.52
C THR A 215 -9.44 -43.63 -12.09
N MET A 216 -8.84 -44.45 -11.20
CA MET A 216 -8.42 -45.86 -11.37
C MET A 216 -8.04 -46.37 -12.78
N ARG A 217 -6.76 -46.63 -13.03
CA ARG A 217 -6.05 -47.92 -12.91
C ARG A 217 -4.61 -47.73 -13.43
#